data_AF-A0A838HMT8-F1
#
_entry.id   AF-A0A838HMT8-F1
#
_cell.length_a   1.000
_cell.length_b   1.000
_cell.length_c   1.000
_cell.angle_alpha   90.00
_cell.angle_beta   90.00
_cell.angle_gamma   90.00
#
_symmetry.space_group_name_H-M   'P 1'
#
loop_
_entity.id
_entity.type
_entity.pdbx_description
1 polymer ?
#
loop_
_entity_poly.entity_id
_entity_poly.type
_entity_poly.pdbx_seq_one_letter_code
_entity_poly.pdbx_strand_id
1 'polypeptide(L)'
;MGRLTEGLGTVWETLHALIKPLPCGHIMHPFITATLNLRESEQISVADVESLVSTIDKWAVPIVCEPAESKAAPETAYHSRFSLPFTIASALVDGWVGVGTYTEARVRDEEVLRLAARVGYEAKDGWDA
;
A
#
# COMPACT_ATOMS: atom_id res chain seq x y z
N MET A 1 26.09 -24.58 -7.60
CA MET A 1 26.69 -23.26 -7.94
C MET A 1 26.13 -22.64 -9.23
N GLY A 2 25.57 -23.41 -10.18
CA GLY A 2 25.09 -22.91 -11.49
C GLY A 2 24.30 -21.59 -11.46
N ARG A 3 23.16 -21.52 -10.75
CA ARG A 3 22.31 -20.32 -10.70
C ARG A 3 22.96 -19.08 -10.06
N LEU A 4 23.95 -19.25 -9.19
CA LEU A 4 24.60 -18.13 -8.48
C LEU A 4 25.62 -17.42 -9.37
N THR A 5 26.25 -18.15 -10.28
CA THR A 5 27.30 -17.66 -11.18
C THR A 5 26.79 -17.49 -12.61
N GLU A 6 25.52 -17.79 -12.86
CA GLU A 6 24.89 -17.67 -14.15
C GLU A 6 24.92 -16.20 -14.60
N GLY A 7 25.46 -15.93 -15.79
CA GLY A 7 25.57 -14.58 -16.32
C GLY A 7 26.56 -13.66 -15.60
N LEU A 8 27.36 -14.16 -14.65
CA LEU A 8 28.32 -13.32 -13.94
C LEU A 8 29.37 -12.74 -14.90
N GLY A 9 29.48 -11.41 -14.92
CA GLY A 9 30.37 -10.67 -15.83
C GLY A 9 29.78 -10.40 -17.21
N THR A 10 28.58 -10.90 -17.52
CA THR A 10 27.88 -10.65 -18.80
C THR A 10 26.50 -10.04 -18.63
N VAL A 11 25.81 -10.30 -17.51
CA VAL A 11 24.50 -9.73 -17.16
C VAL A 11 24.68 -8.73 -16.02
N TRP A 12 24.17 -7.51 -16.22
CA TRP A 12 24.18 -6.44 -15.22
C TRP A 12 22.77 -6.20 -14.67
N GLU A 13 22.46 -6.76 -13.50
CA GLU A 13 21.13 -6.66 -12.86
C GLU A 13 20.71 -5.23 -12.47
N THR A 14 21.65 -4.27 -12.47
CA THR A 14 21.33 -2.86 -12.22
C THR A 14 20.30 -2.30 -13.20
N LEU A 15 20.23 -2.84 -14.43
CA LEU A 15 19.25 -2.44 -15.43
C LEU A 15 17.85 -3.02 -15.16
N HIS A 16 17.74 -4.03 -14.29
CA HIS A 16 16.48 -4.62 -13.84
C HIS A 16 16.00 -4.06 -12.50
N ALA A 17 16.77 -3.15 -11.88
CA ALA A 17 16.34 -2.46 -10.67
C ALA A 17 15.26 -1.43 -10.98
N LEU A 18 14.22 -1.38 -10.14
CA LEU A 18 13.14 -0.42 -10.26
C LEU A 18 13.39 0.79 -9.35
N ILE A 19 13.11 1.99 -9.87
CA ILE A 19 13.07 3.21 -9.06
C ILE A 19 11.75 3.24 -8.30
N LYS A 20 11.82 3.58 -7.01
CA LYS A 20 10.67 3.60 -6.12
C LYS A 20 9.98 4.98 -6.13
N PRO A 21 8.77 5.12 -6.71
CA PRO A 21 8.09 6.42 -6.77
C PRO A 21 7.44 6.81 -5.44
N LEU A 22 6.99 5.83 -4.66
CA LEU A 22 6.24 6.04 -3.42
C LEU A 22 7.03 5.52 -2.21
N PRO A 23 7.07 6.23 -1.07
CA PRO A 23 7.94 5.89 0.06
C PRO A 23 7.43 4.74 0.94
N CYS A 24 6.74 3.73 0.38
CA CYS A 24 6.13 2.60 1.10
C CYS A 24 6.38 1.24 0.42
N GLY A 25 5.98 0.13 1.04
CA GLY A 25 6.13 -1.20 0.42
C GLY A 25 5.58 -1.27 -1.01
N HIS A 26 6.35 -1.80 -1.97
CA HIS A 26 5.99 -1.80 -3.40
C HIS A 26 4.68 -2.56 -3.68
N ILE A 27 4.35 -3.54 -2.83
CA ILE A 27 3.08 -4.28 -2.81
C ILE A 27 1.87 -3.33 -2.84
N MET A 28 1.96 -2.18 -2.18
CA MET A 28 0.83 -1.26 -2.01
C MET A 28 0.68 -0.26 -3.16
N HIS A 29 1.67 -0.17 -4.06
CA HIS A 29 1.68 0.85 -5.13
C HIS A 29 0.49 0.73 -6.08
N PRO A 30 0.09 -0.47 -6.56
CA PRO A 30 -1.07 -0.60 -7.43
C PRO A 30 -2.36 -0.12 -6.75
N PHE A 31 -2.53 -0.41 -5.46
CA PHE A 31 -3.71 0.00 -4.69
C PHE A 31 -3.77 1.51 -4.51
N ILE A 32 -2.64 2.15 -4.19
CA ILE A 32 -2.57 3.62 -4.09
C ILE A 32 -2.98 4.27 -5.40
N THR A 33 -2.41 3.81 -6.52
CA THR A 33 -2.76 4.32 -7.85
C THR A 33 -4.24 4.11 -8.17
N ALA A 34 -4.79 2.92 -7.88
CA ALA A 34 -6.21 2.65 -8.08
C ALA A 34 -7.11 3.56 -7.24
N THR A 35 -6.78 3.77 -5.96
CA THR A 35 -7.53 4.67 -5.07
C THR A 35 -7.50 6.12 -5.56
N LEU A 36 -6.32 6.62 -5.96
CA LEU A 36 -6.18 7.98 -6.48
C LEU A 36 -6.95 8.17 -7.78
N ASN A 37 -6.88 7.19 -8.68
CA ASN A 37 -7.62 7.22 -9.95
C ASN A 37 -9.15 7.20 -9.70
N LEU A 38 -9.64 6.34 -8.80
CA LEU A 38 -11.07 6.28 -8.46
C LEU A 38 -11.55 7.59 -7.83
N ARG A 39 -10.76 8.17 -6.92
CA ARG A 39 -11.05 9.47 -6.31
C ARG A 39 -11.20 10.57 -7.37
N GLU A 40 -10.31 10.57 -8.37
CA GLU A 40 -10.32 11.58 -9.43
C GLU A 40 -11.44 11.34 -10.45
N SER A 41 -11.59 10.11 -10.95
CA SER A 41 -12.55 9.80 -12.02
C SER A 41 -14.00 9.84 -11.55
N GLU A 42 -14.26 9.35 -10.34
CA GLU A 42 -15.61 9.23 -9.78
C GLU A 42 -15.94 10.36 -8.80
N GLN A 43 -15.00 11.28 -8.56
CA GLN A 43 -15.15 12.39 -7.60
C GLN A 43 -15.53 11.94 -6.18
N ILE A 44 -15.08 10.74 -5.77
CA ILE A 44 -15.38 10.15 -4.47
C ILE A 44 -14.69 10.94 -3.35
N SER A 45 -15.47 11.36 -2.37
CA SER A 45 -14.95 11.92 -1.11
C SER A 45 -14.97 10.87 0.01
N VAL A 46 -14.27 11.15 1.11
CA VAL A 46 -14.27 10.29 2.31
C VAL A 46 -15.69 10.08 2.86
N ALA A 47 -16.56 11.07 2.72
CA ALA A 47 -17.95 11.00 3.20
C ALA A 47 -18.82 10.03 2.41
N ASP A 48 -18.47 9.74 1.16
CA ASP A 48 -19.24 8.86 0.26
C ASP A 48 -18.90 7.38 0.48
N VAL A 49 -17.78 7.10 1.12
CA VAL A 49 -17.26 5.74 1.26
C VAL A 49 -17.91 5.06 2.46
N GLU A 50 -18.56 3.90 2.24
CA GLU A 50 -19.00 3.00 3.31
C GLU A 50 -17.87 2.06 3.78
N SER A 51 -17.15 1.47 2.82
CA SER A 51 -16.01 0.58 3.03
C SER A 51 -15.12 0.55 1.78
N LEU A 52 -13.87 0.09 1.94
CA LEU A 52 -12.98 -0.21 0.81
C LEU A 52 -12.51 -1.66 0.92
N VAL A 53 -12.47 -2.39 -0.18
CA VAL A 53 -11.99 -3.78 -0.22
C VAL A 53 -10.89 -3.91 -1.26
N SER A 54 -9.70 -4.33 -0.81
CA SER A 54 -8.55 -4.57 -1.68
C SER A 54 -8.41 -6.05 -2.00
N THR A 55 -8.59 -6.45 -3.25
CA THR A 55 -8.24 -7.82 -3.68
C THR A 55 -6.73 -7.94 -3.78
N ILE A 56 -6.13 -8.85 -3.01
CA ILE A 56 -4.69 -8.97 -2.83
C ILE A 56 -4.23 -10.43 -2.89
N ASP A 57 -3.04 -10.67 -3.41
CA ASP A 57 -2.44 -12.00 -3.35
C ASP A 57 -2.23 -12.46 -1.90
N LYS A 58 -2.55 -13.72 -1.63
CA LYS A 58 -2.48 -14.32 -0.30
C LYS A 58 -1.10 -14.20 0.36
N TRP A 59 -0.01 -14.23 -0.42
CA TRP A 59 1.35 -14.10 0.11
C TRP A 59 1.64 -12.71 0.71
N ALA A 60 0.95 -11.68 0.22
CA ALA A 60 1.18 -10.29 0.62
C ALA A 60 0.35 -9.89 1.86
N VAL A 61 -0.75 -10.58 2.13
CA VAL A 61 -1.62 -10.39 3.30
C VAL A 61 -0.85 -10.25 4.62
N PRO A 62 0.02 -11.19 5.02
CA PRO A 62 0.75 -11.08 6.29
C PRO A 62 1.76 -9.92 6.33
N ILE A 63 2.07 -9.30 5.18
CA ILE A 63 3.05 -8.21 5.10
C ILE A 63 2.35 -6.87 5.28
N VAL A 64 1.19 -6.67 4.63
CA VAL A 64 0.56 -5.34 4.53
C VAL A 64 -0.86 -5.23 5.09
N CYS A 65 -1.56 -6.35 5.29
CA CYS A 65 -2.94 -6.37 5.78
C CYS A 65 -3.07 -6.87 7.22
N GLU A 66 -2.19 -7.79 7.65
CA GLU A 66 -2.24 -8.39 8.99
C GLU A 66 -1.02 -8.02 9.85
N PRO A 67 -1.16 -7.95 11.19
CA PRO A 67 -2.40 -8.05 11.97
C PRO A 67 -3.34 -6.85 11.72
N ALA A 68 -4.63 -7.12 11.46
CA ALA A 68 -5.58 -6.12 10.97
C ALA A 68 -5.65 -4.85 11.83
N GLU A 69 -5.73 -4.99 13.15
CA GLU A 69 -5.79 -3.84 14.08
C GLU A 69 -4.54 -2.96 13.97
N SER A 70 -3.35 -3.57 13.97
CA SER A 70 -2.07 -2.85 13.88
C SER A 70 -1.86 -2.23 12.50
N LYS A 71 -2.41 -2.83 11.44
CA LYS A 71 -2.37 -2.22 10.11
C LYS A 71 -3.36 -1.07 10.02
N ALA A 72 -4.59 -1.21 10.50
CA ALA A 72 -5.57 -0.11 10.48
C ALA A 72 -5.11 1.09 11.33
N ALA A 73 -4.44 0.84 12.47
CA ALA A 73 -3.90 1.86 13.36
C ALA A 73 -2.40 1.61 13.64
N PRO A 74 -1.49 1.97 12.70
CA PRO A 74 -0.06 1.73 12.88
C PRO A 74 0.51 2.58 14.01
N GLU A 75 1.24 1.94 14.91
CA GLU A 75 1.80 2.59 16.11
C GLU A 75 2.89 3.62 15.82
N THR A 76 3.57 3.50 14.67
CA THR A 76 4.71 4.34 14.30
C THR A 76 4.68 4.74 12.84
N ALA A 77 5.34 5.86 12.53
CA ALA A 77 5.61 6.29 11.16
C ALA A 77 6.28 5.17 10.33
N TYR A 78 7.21 4.42 10.93
CA TYR A 78 7.88 3.33 10.22
C TYR A 78 6.94 2.18 9.87
N HIS A 79 6.12 1.72 10.82
CA HIS A 79 5.16 0.62 10.58
C HIS A 79 4.10 1.00 9.55
N SER A 80 3.67 2.26 9.52
CA SER A 80 2.67 2.75 8.57
C SER A 80 3.07 2.58 7.09
N ARG A 81 4.38 2.52 6.79
CA ARG A 81 4.94 2.28 5.44
C ARG A 81 4.70 0.86 4.91
N PHE A 82 4.19 -0.02 5.76
CA PHE A 82 3.80 -1.39 5.46
C PHE A 82 2.34 -1.64 5.84
N SER A 83 1.51 -0.61 5.91
CA SER A 83 0.08 -0.75 6.15
C SER A 83 -0.71 -0.35 4.93
N LEU A 84 -1.37 -1.34 4.31
CA LEU A 84 -2.31 -1.13 3.22
C LEU A 84 -3.51 -0.27 3.64
N PRO A 85 -4.23 -0.59 4.74
CA PRO A 85 -5.40 0.19 5.15
C PRO A 85 -5.07 1.65 5.47
N PHE A 86 -3.99 1.92 6.21
CA PHE A 86 -3.56 3.29 6.50
C PHE A 86 -3.17 4.05 5.23
N THR A 87 -2.44 3.39 4.32
CA THR A 87 -1.92 4.04 3.12
C THR A 87 -3.03 4.38 2.12
N ILE A 88 -3.99 3.47 1.90
CA ILE A 88 -5.15 3.74 1.03
C ILE A 88 -6.04 4.82 1.63
N ALA A 89 -6.29 4.76 2.94
CA ALA A 89 -7.06 5.80 3.62
C ALA A 89 -6.40 7.17 3.48
N SER A 90 -5.08 7.27 3.68
CA SER A 90 -4.33 8.51 3.48
C SER A 90 -4.43 9.01 2.04
N ALA A 91 -4.31 8.11 1.06
CA ALA A 91 -4.43 8.46 -0.35
C ALA A 91 -5.80 9.06 -0.70
N LEU A 92 -6.88 8.51 -0.13
CA LEU A 92 -8.23 9.00 -0.37
C LEU A 92 -8.50 10.35 0.33
N VAL A 93 -8.07 10.49 1.59
CA VAL A 93 -8.20 11.74 2.37
C VAL A 93 -7.42 12.87 1.69
N ASP A 94 -6.15 12.65 1.40
CA ASP A 94 -5.26 13.72 0.94
C ASP A 94 -5.33 13.93 -0.58
N GLY A 95 -5.74 12.90 -1.34
CA GLY A 95 -5.63 12.89 -2.80
C GLY A 95 -4.19 12.72 -3.31
N TRP A 96 -3.24 12.33 -2.45
CA TRP A 96 -1.86 12.01 -2.82
C TRP A 96 -1.18 11.15 -1.75
N VAL A 97 -0.01 10.59 -2.07
CA VAL A 97 0.86 9.89 -1.11
C VAL A 97 2.31 10.32 -1.32
N GLY A 98 3.02 10.61 -0.23
CA GLY A 98 4.46 10.87 -0.26
C GLY A 98 5.10 10.81 1.12
N VAL A 99 6.26 11.44 1.27
CA VAL A 99 7.05 11.31 2.51
C VAL A 99 6.27 11.86 3.72
N GLY A 100 5.50 12.93 3.52
CA GLY A 100 4.64 13.53 4.56
C GLY A 100 3.52 12.62 5.06
N THR A 101 3.10 11.63 4.26
CA THR A 101 2.08 10.65 4.64
C THR A 101 2.52 9.79 5.81
N TYR A 102 3.82 9.52 5.95
CA TYR A 102 4.38 8.57 6.91
C TYR A 102 5.12 9.28 8.03
N THR A 103 4.42 10.17 8.74
CA THR A 103 4.95 10.93 9.89
C THR A 103 4.23 10.56 11.18
N GLU A 104 4.89 10.80 12.32
CA GLU A 104 4.32 10.55 13.64
C GLU A 104 3.03 11.36 13.92
N ALA A 105 2.85 12.49 13.24
CA ALA A 105 1.61 13.25 13.30
C ALA A 105 0.49 12.56 12.49
N ARG A 106 0.79 12.12 11.26
CA ARG A 106 -0.20 11.52 10.36
C ARG A 106 -0.70 10.16 10.84
N VAL A 107 0.15 9.36 11.51
CA VAL A 107 -0.31 8.08 12.10
C VAL A 107 -1.29 8.25 13.25
N ARG A 108 -1.48 9.48 13.76
CA ARG A 108 -2.47 9.83 14.80
C ARG A 108 -3.66 10.60 14.25
N ASP A 109 -3.74 10.80 12.94
CA ASP A 109 -4.82 11.57 12.31
C ASP A 109 -6.14 10.78 12.38
N GLU A 110 -7.12 11.32 13.09
CA GLU A 110 -8.39 10.63 13.36
C GLU A 110 -9.23 10.39 12.11
N GLU A 111 -9.14 11.25 11.09
CA GLU A 111 -9.90 11.07 9.84
C GLU A 111 -9.31 9.90 9.04
N VAL A 112 -7.98 9.86 8.92
CA VAL A 112 -7.26 8.75 8.28
C VAL A 112 -7.52 7.43 9.01
N LEU A 113 -7.38 7.42 10.34
CA LEU A 113 -7.55 6.20 11.14
C LEU A 113 -8.98 5.67 11.08
N ARG A 114 -9.99 6.55 11.09
CA ARG A 114 -11.40 6.17 10.97
C ARG A 114 -11.71 5.55 9.61
N LEU A 115 -11.14 6.08 8.54
CA LEU A 115 -11.28 5.50 7.21
C LEU A 115 -10.49 4.19 7.08
N ALA A 116 -9.26 4.14 7.61
CA ALA A 116 -8.42 2.94 7.59
C ALA A 116 -9.08 1.74 8.28
N ALA A 117 -9.82 1.97 9.37
CA ALA A 117 -10.61 0.94 10.06
C ALA A 117 -11.70 0.30 9.19
N ARG A 118 -12.04 0.91 8.04
CA ARG A 118 -13.07 0.46 7.10
C ARG A 118 -12.47 -0.13 5.82
N VAL A 119 -11.14 -0.23 5.76
CA VAL A 119 -10.42 -0.85 4.65
C VAL A 119 -10.21 -2.33 4.99
N GLY A 120 -10.88 -3.20 4.25
CA GLY A 120 -10.69 -4.64 4.27
C GLY A 120 -9.89 -5.14 3.07
N TYR A 121 -9.72 -6.45 3.02
CA TYR A 121 -9.08 -7.12 1.90
C TYR A 121 -9.77 -8.45 1.58
N GLU A 122 -9.63 -8.88 0.33
CA GLU A 122 -9.97 -10.22 -0.12
C GLU A 122 -8.71 -10.90 -0.64
N ALA A 123 -8.36 -12.05 -0.06
CA ALA A 123 -7.18 -12.80 -0.47
C ALA A 123 -7.49 -13.66 -1.70
N LYS A 124 -6.67 -13.56 -2.74
CA LYS A 124 -6.74 -14.41 -3.94
C LYS A 124 -5.48 -15.27 -4.08
N ASP A 125 -5.64 -16.49 -4.59
CA ASP A 125 -4.53 -17.37 -4.97
C ASP A 125 -4.19 -17.12 -6.45
N GLY A 126 -3.32 -16.13 -6.69
CA GLY A 126 -2.87 -15.76 -8.03
C GLY A 126 -3.89 -14.92 -8.82
N TRP A 127 -3.38 -14.32 -9.88
CA TRP A 127 -4.18 -13.58 -10.86
C TRP A 127 -4.18 -14.36 -12.16
N ASP A 128 -5.35 -14.75 -12.65
CA ASP A 128 -5.48 -15.25 -14.01
C ASP A 128 -5.05 -14.13 -14.96
N ALA A 129 -4.09 -14.42 -15.84
CA ALA A 129 -3.57 -13.49 -16.83
C ALA A 129 -4.54 -13.33 -18.01
#